data_AF-A0A8H4CCJ2-F1
#
_entry.id   AF-A0A8H4CCJ2-F1
#
_cell.length_a   1.000
_cell.length_b   1.000
_cell.length_c   1.000
_cell.angle_alpha   90.00
_cell.angle_beta   90.00
_cell.angle_gamma   90.00
#
_symmetry.space_group_name_H-M   'P 1'
#
loop_
_entity.id
_entity.type
_entity.pdbx_description
1 polymer ?
#
loop_
_entity_poly.entity_id
_entity_poly.type
_entity_poly.pdbx_seq_one_letter_code
_entity_poly.pdbx_strand_id
1 'polypeptide(L)'
;SSYTRSITSSVFDYPVEYGRRYHAYRQGTYAFPNDEPELNRLDLAHILMFKSIGYRLYLAPIRPETTQRILDIGTGTGICIPLLPTVAGVV
;
A
#
# COMPACT_ATOMS: atom_id res chain seq x y z
N SER A 1 10.87 25.04 7.35
CA SER A 1 12.12 24.34 6.97
C SER A 1 11.73 23.15 6.13
N SER A 2 12.13 23.08 4.86
CA SER A 2 11.89 21.93 3.99
C SER A 2 13.12 21.03 4.05
N TYR A 3 12.95 19.78 4.50
CA TYR A 3 14.02 18.79 4.55
C TYR A 3 13.83 17.81 3.40
N THR A 4 14.60 17.99 2.32
CA THR A 4 14.65 17.06 1.20
C THR A 4 15.85 16.15 1.36
N ARG A 5 15.64 14.83 1.34
CA ARG A 5 16.70 13.82 1.36
C ARG A 5 16.52 12.89 0.19
N SER A 6 17.57 12.70 -0.61
CA SER A 6 17.54 11.75 -1.72
C SER A 6 17.42 10.32 -1.20
N ILE A 7 16.68 9.50 -1.96
CA ILE A 7 16.62 8.06 -1.75
C ILE A 7 18.03 7.48 -2.02
N THR A 8 18.56 6.66 -1.11
CA THR A 8 19.83 5.98 -1.34
C THR A 8 19.66 4.86 -2.35
N SER A 9 20.67 4.63 -3.19
CA SER A 9 20.65 3.56 -4.22
C SER A 9 20.32 2.18 -3.64
N SER A 10 20.74 1.92 -2.40
CA SER A 10 20.44 0.71 -1.63
C SER A 10 18.95 0.39 -1.47
N VAL A 11 18.07 1.39 -1.60
CA VAL A 11 16.60 1.18 -1.49
C VAL A 11 16.06 0.40 -2.68
N PHE A 12 16.74 0.49 -3.84
CA PHE A 12 16.36 -0.22 -5.06
C PHE A 12 17.04 -1.59 -5.20
N ASP A 13 17.90 -1.96 -4.25
CA ASP A 13 18.62 -3.24 -4.25
C ASP A 13 17.72 -4.35 -3.70
N TYR A 14 16.69 -4.70 -4.46
CA TYR A 14 15.70 -5.71 -4.08
C TYR A 14 16.31 -7.12 -4.14
N PRO A 15 16.34 -7.87 -3.03
CA PRO A 15 16.84 -9.23 -3.03
C PRO A 15 15.97 -10.14 -3.91
N VAL A 16 16.62 -11.02 -4.66
CA VAL A 16 15.96 -12.05 -5.46
C VAL A 16 16.36 -13.42 -4.92
N GLU A 17 15.38 -14.18 -4.46
CA GLU A 17 15.58 -15.52 -3.91
C GLU A 17 14.62 -16.49 -4.62
N TYR A 18 15.15 -17.61 -5.10
CA TYR A 18 14.36 -18.63 -5.82
C TYR A 18 13.54 -18.08 -7.01
N GLY A 19 14.07 -17.05 -7.69
CA GLY A 19 13.40 -16.39 -8.81
C GLY A 19 12.26 -15.44 -8.42
N ARG A 20 12.07 -15.17 -7.12
CA ARG A 20 11.09 -14.22 -6.59
C ARG A 20 11.80 -12.99 -6.05
N ARG A 21 11.23 -11.80 -6.27
CA ARG A 21 11.78 -10.54 -5.75
C ARG A 21 11.18 -10.24 -4.37
N TYR A 22 11.98 -9.77 -3.44
CA TYR A 22 11.58 -9.41 -2.07
C TYR A 22 11.95 -7.96 -1.77
N HIS A 23 11.38 -7.43 -0.69
CA HIS A 23 11.65 -6.07 -0.21
C HIS A 23 13.09 -5.93 0.33
N ALA A 24 13.72 -4.78 0.08
CA ALA A 24 15.09 -4.50 0.51
C ALA A 24 15.17 -3.96 1.96
N TYR A 25 14.09 -3.38 2.47
CA TYR A 25 14.07 -2.73 3.77
C TYR A 25 13.91 -3.74 4.91
N ARG A 26 14.93 -3.91 5.76
CA ARG A 26 14.93 -4.94 6.82
C ARG A 26 14.69 -6.33 6.23
N GLN A 27 15.55 -6.73 5.30
CA GLN A 27 15.49 -8.03 4.63
C GLN A 27 15.15 -9.17 5.62
N GLY A 28 14.20 -10.02 5.23
CA GLY A 28 13.70 -11.13 6.05
C GLY A 28 12.54 -10.80 7.00
N THR A 29 12.19 -9.53 7.25
CA THR A 29 11.05 -9.21 8.15
C THR A 29 9.69 -9.43 7.52
N TYR A 30 9.57 -9.29 6.20
CA TYR A 30 8.36 -9.60 5.45
C TYR A 30 8.63 -10.81 4.57
N ALA A 31 7.83 -11.87 4.79
CA ALA A 31 8.06 -13.20 4.26
C ALA A 31 7.57 -13.38 2.81
N PHE A 32 6.77 -12.45 2.30
CA PHE A 32 6.20 -12.56 0.96
C PHE A 32 7.01 -11.77 -0.06
N PRO A 33 7.03 -12.23 -1.32
CA PRO A 33 7.65 -11.50 -2.42
C PRO A 33 6.93 -10.17 -2.73
N ASN A 34 7.53 -9.34 -3.56
CA ASN A 34 6.99 -8.06 -4.06
C ASN A 34 7.07 -7.97 -5.59
N ASP A 35 6.96 -9.11 -6.27
CA ASP A 35 6.91 -9.23 -7.72
C ASP A 35 5.48 -9.19 -8.27
N GLU A 36 5.35 -9.04 -9.58
CA GLU A 36 4.07 -8.87 -10.27
C GLU A 36 3.01 -9.94 -9.94
N PRO A 37 3.33 -11.25 -9.87
CA PRO A 37 2.35 -12.25 -9.45
C PRO A 37 1.80 -12.04 -8.04
N GLU A 38 2.64 -11.63 -7.10
CA GLU A 38 2.22 -11.39 -5.71
C GLU A 38 1.45 -10.09 -5.57
N LEU A 39 1.83 -9.05 -6.33
CA LEU A 39 1.06 -7.81 -6.42
C LEU A 39 -0.36 -8.09 -6.96
N ASN A 40 -0.48 -8.88 -8.03
CA ASN A 40 -1.78 -9.30 -8.57
C ASN A 40 -2.62 -10.09 -7.55
N ARG A 41 -1.99 -10.97 -6.76
CA ARG A 41 -2.66 -11.70 -5.67
C ARG A 41 -3.19 -10.75 -4.60
N LEU A 42 -2.39 -9.74 -4.23
CA LEU A 42 -2.78 -8.72 -3.24
C LEU A 42 -3.96 -7.88 -3.74
N ASP A 43 -3.97 -7.52 -5.02
CA ASP A 43 -5.05 -6.76 -5.65
C ASP A 43 -6.37 -7.56 -5.65
N LEU A 44 -6.32 -8.85 -5.98
CA LEU A 44 -7.48 -9.73 -5.89
C LEU A 44 -8.02 -9.83 -4.46
N ALA A 45 -7.13 -10.00 -3.48
CA ALA A 45 -7.51 -10.03 -2.07
C ALA A 45 -8.20 -8.72 -1.63
N HIS A 46 -7.68 -7.57 -2.08
CA HIS A 46 -8.29 -6.27 -1.84
C HIS A 46 -9.71 -6.19 -2.43
N ILE A 47 -9.90 -6.56 -3.70
CA ILE A 47 -11.22 -6.53 -4.37
C ILE A 47 -12.23 -7.42 -3.64
N LEU A 48 -11.81 -8.62 -3.19
CA LEU A 48 -12.67 -9.52 -2.43
C LEU A 48 -13.11 -8.88 -1.11
N MET A 49 -12.17 -8.31 -0.34
CA MET A 49 -12.50 -7.63 0.92
C MET A 49 -13.43 -6.43 0.68
N PHE A 50 -13.13 -5.58 -0.32
CA PHE A 50 -13.93 -4.42 -0.68
C PHE A 50 -15.37 -4.81 -1.03
N LYS A 51 -15.55 -5.90 -1.79
CA LYS A 51 -16.87 -6.45 -2.10
C LYS A 51 -17.57 -7.00 -0.86
N SER A 52 -16.85 -7.73 0.00
CA SER A 52 -17.40 -8.33 1.23
C SER A 52 -17.92 -7.29 2.22
N ILE A 53 -17.31 -6.10 2.25
CA ILE A 53 -17.77 -4.98 3.11
C ILE A 53 -18.80 -4.06 2.41
N GLY A 54 -19.37 -4.51 1.29
CA GLY A 54 -20.44 -3.81 0.58
C GLY A 54 -19.93 -2.59 -0.20
N TYR A 55 -18.75 -2.69 -0.81
CA TYR A 55 -18.12 -1.61 -1.57
C TYR A 55 -17.86 -0.35 -0.72
N ARG A 56 -17.57 -0.54 0.57
CA ARG A 56 -17.17 0.51 1.50
C ARG A 56 -15.65 0.51 1.65
N LEU A 57 -15.04 1.67 1.87
CA LEU A 57 -13.59 1.76 2.08
C LEU A 57 -13.19 1.59 3.55
N TYR A 58 -14.15 1.76 4.46
CA TYR A 58 -13.98 1.62 5.90
C TYR A 58 -15.30 1.18 6.52
N LEU A 59 -15.21 0.49 7.66
CA LEU A 59 -16.37 0.08 8.48
C LEU A 59 -16.55 0.96 9.73
N ALA A 60 -15.56 1.80 10.06
CA ALA A 60 -15.60 2.66 11.23
C ALA A 60 -16.72 3.71 11.11
N PRO A 61 -17.43 4.02 12.20
CA PRO A 61 -18.49 5.04 12.22
C PRO A 61 -17.89 6.45 12.27
N ILE A 62 -17.21 6.87 11.21
CA ILE A 62 -16.63 8.22 11.09
C ILE A 62 -17.67 9.21 10.55
N ARG A 63 -17.52 10.49 10.90
CA ARG A 63 -18.34 11.59 10.41
C ARG A 63 -17.65 12.26 9.22
N PRO A 64 -18.10 12.04 7.97
CA PRO A 64 -17.41 12.54 6.77
C PRO A 64 -17.22 14.06 6.77
N GLU A 65 -18.14 14.80 7.38
CA GLU A 65 -18.18 16.26 7.41
C GLU A 65 -17.07 16.86 8.28
N THR A 66 -16.57 16.08 9.24
CA THR A 66 -15.52 16.50 10.19
C THR A 66 -14.19 15.81 9.96
N THR A 67 -14.17 14.76 9.13
CA THR A 67 -12.97 13.95 8.87
C THR A 67 -12.23 14.52 7.67
N GLN A 68 -11.13 15.22 7.92
CA GLN A 68 -10.39 15.93 6.87
C GLN A 68 -9.23 15.14 6.26
N ARG A 69 -8.64 14.19 7.03
CA ARG A 69 -7.46 13.43 6.62
C ARG A 69 -7.55 12.00 7.11
N ILE A 70 -7.21 11.06 6.23
CA ILE A 70 -7.18 9.63 6.49
C ILE A 70 -5.76 9.14 6.17
N LEU A 71 -5.20 8.32 7.06
CA LEU A 71 -3.93 7.65 6.84
C LEU A 71 -4.20 6.16 6.60
N ASP A 72 -3.75 5.65 5.46
CA ASP A 72 -3.78 4.23 5.14
C ASP A 72 -2.41 3.62 5.48
N ILE A 73 -2.36 2.76 6.50
CA ILE A 73 -1.14 2.07 6.92
C ILE A 73 -1.13 0.69 6.27
N GLY A 74 -0.10 0.41 5.47
CA GLY A 74 0.00 -0.87 4.76
C GLY A 74 -0.85 -0.90 3.49
N THR A 75 -0.89 0.20 2.74
CA THR A 75 -1.67 0.39 1.49
C THR A 75 -1.36 -0.62 0.38
N GLY A 76 -0.37 -1.50 0.55
CA GLY A 76 0.00 -2.53 -0.42
C GLY A 76 0.47 -1.90 -1.74
N THR A 77 -0.18 -2.29 -2.83
CA THR A 77 0.04 -1.74 -4.18
C THR A 77 -0.41 -0.29 -4.34
N GLY A 78 -1.17 0.26 -3.39
CA GLY A 78 -1.73 1.61 -3.46
C GLY A 78 -3.05 1.71 -4.24
N ILE A 79 -3.64 0.58 -4.66
CA ILE A 79 -4.94 0.54 -5.37
C ILE A 79 -6.11 1.01 -4.49
N CYS A 80 -5.95 1.04 -3.16
CA CYS A 80 -6.94 1.59 -2.25
C CYS A 80 -7.26 3.08 -2.51
N ILE A 81 -6.31 3.85 -3.07
CA ILE A 81 -6.39 5.31 -3.18
C ILE A 81 -7.16 5.77 -4.46
N PRO A 82 -6.97 5.19 -5.65
CA PRO A 82 -7.68 5.60 -6.87
C PRO A 82 -9.21 5.49 -6.84
N LEU A 83 -9.78 4.69 -5.93
CA LEU A 83 -11.23 4.48 -5.83
C LEU A 83 -11.94 5.51 -4.92
N LEU A 84 -11.18 6.40 -4.25
CA LEU A 84 -11.74 7.55 -3.54
C LEU A 84 -11.98 8.69 -4.51
N PRO A 85 -13.23 9.18 -4.68
CA PRO A 85 -13.42 10.49 -5.28
C PRO A 85 -12.88 11.52 -4.28
N THR A 86 -11.68 12.03 -4.55
CA THR A 86 -11.11 13.23 -3.92
C THR A 86 -10.65 13.07 -2.47
N VAL A 87 -9.41 12.59 -2.25
CA VAL A 87 -8.55 13.11 -1.18
C VAL A 87 -7.11 13.17 -1.69
N ALA A 88 -6.56 14.39 -1.72
CA ALA A 88 -5.20 14.68 -2.18
C ALA A 88 -4.17 14.53 -1.04
N GLY A 89 -2.98 14.01 -1.38
CA GLY A 89 -1.72 14.08 -0.62
C GLY A 89 -1.63 13.13 0.60
N VAL A 90 -0.55 12.38 0.83
CA VAL A 90 0.88 12.70 0.69
C VAL A 90 1.66 11.45 0.28
N VAL A 91 2.48 11.58 -0.76
CA VAL A 91 3.82 10.97 -0.83
C VAL A 91 4.82 12.10 -0.66
#